data_AF-A0A0U4GQL5-F1
#
_entry.id   AF-A0A0U4GQL5-F1
#
_cell.length_a   1.000
_cell.length_b   1.000
_cell.length_c   1.000
_cell.angle_alpha   90.00
_cell.angle_beta   90.00
_cell.angle_gamma   90.00
#
_symmetry.space_group_name_H-M   'P 1'
#
loop_
_entity.id
_entity.type
_entity.pdbx_description
1 polymer ?
#
loop_
_entity_poly.entity_id
_entity_poly.type
_entity_poly.pdbx_seq_one_letter_code
_entity_poly.pdbx_strand_id
1 'polypeptide(L)' 'MGSLMIGINHSERSFGSACAEFELIDDDGKSVLFSLYLDKAGAPYELDAFKSDFSETILLQNNS' A
#
# COMPACT_ATOMS: atom_id res chain seq x y z
N MET A 1 -3.31 -4.77 -8.43
CA MET A 1 -2.11 -4.45 -7.63
C MET A 1 -1.69 -3.03 -7.93
N GLY A 2 -1.35 -2.25 -6.92
CA GLY A 2 -0.86 -0.88 -7.09
C GLY A 2 0.04 -0.47 -5.95
N SER A 3 0.91 0.50 -6.22
CA SER A 3 1.81 1.08 -5.23
C SER A 3 1.68 2.60 -5.28
N LEU A 4 1.67 3.23 -4.11
CA LEU A 4 1.80 4.67 -3.94
C LEU A 4 3.18 4.98 -3.37
N MET A 5 4.00 5.69 -4.15
CA MET A 5 5.28 6.24 -3.72
C MET A 5 5.05 7.48 -2.86
N ILE A 6 5.60 7.49 -1.64
CA ILE A 6 5.31 8.53 -0.62
C ILE A 6 6.54 9.42 -0.41
N GLY A 7 6.33 10.74 -0.42
CA GLY A 7 7.34 11.73 -0.08
C GLY A 7 8.13 12.30 -1.27
N ILE A 8 8.88 13.37 -1.02
CA ILE A 8 9.72 14.02 -2.03
C ILE A 8 10.95 13.18 -2.37
N ASN A 9 11.47 13.33 -3.59
CA ASN A 9 12.68 12.65 -4.07
C ASN A 9 12.68 11.14 -3.81
N HIS A 10 11.52 10.47 -3.96
CA HIS A 10 11.38 9.04 -3.70
C HIS A 10 12.45 8.20 -4.41
N SER A 11 12.80 8.56 -5.65
CA SER A 11 13.85 7.89 -6.45
C SER A 11 15.26 7.97 -5.85
N GLU A 12 15.52 8.91 -4.93
CA GLU A 12 16.81 9.05 -4.24
C GLU A 12 16.82 8.33 -2.88
N ARG A 13 15.65 7.89 -2.40
CA ARG A 13 15.48 7.19 -1.12
C ARG A 13 15.63 5.69 -1.33
N SER A 14 15.74 4.95 -0.23
CA SER A 14 15.88 3.51 -0.26
C SER A 14 14.93 2.87 0.74
N PHE A 15 14.30 1.78 0.31
CA PHE A 15 13.54 0.89 1.17
C PHE A 15 14.31 0.54 2.46
N GLY A 16 13.60 0.64 3.58
CA GLY A 16 14.08 0.26 4.91
C GLY A 16 13.37 -1.00 5.42
N SER A 17 12.11 -0.87 5.83
CA SER A 17 11.35 -1.96 6.45
C SER A 17 9.84 -1.82 6.27
N ALA A 18 9.11 -2.94 6.34
CA ALA A 18 7.67 -2.93 6.60
C ALA A 18 7.40 -2.43 8.03
N CYS A 19 6.38 -1.59 8.21
CA CYS A 19 6.00 -1.07 9.53
C CYS A 19 4.55 -1.33 9.91
N ALA A 20 3.66 -1.53 8.93
CA ALA A 20 2.26 -1.83 9.20
C ALA A 20 1.65 -2.63 8.03
N GLU A 21 0.68 -3.46 8.37
CA GLU A 21 -0.15 -4.19 7.43
C GLU A 21 -1.62 -4.06 7.85
N PHE A 22 -2.51 -3.97 6.86
CA PHE A 22 -3.94 -3.89 7.07
C PHE A 22 -4.69 -4.66 5.99
N GLU A 23 -5.66 -5.47 6.38
CA GLU A 23 -6.45 -6.29 5.46
C GLU A 23 -7.92 -5.89 5.53
N LEU A 24 -8.56 -5.76 4.36
CA LEU A 24 -10.00 -5.53 4.25
C LEU A 24 -10.61 -6.41 3.15
N ILE A 25 -11.93 -6.55 3.19
CA ILE A 25 -12.69 -7.26 2.15
C ILE A 25 -13.25 -6.22 1.18
N ASP A 26 -12.90 -6.34 -0.11
CA ASP A 26 -13.45 -5.56 -1.22
C ASP A 26 -14.90 -6.00 -1.52
N ASP A 27 -15.62 -5.22 -2.33
CA ASP A 27 -17.06 -5.40 -2.54
C ASP A 27 -17.43 -6.73 -3.23
N ASP A 28 -16.49 -7.39 -3.90
CA ASP A 28 -16.65 -8.73 -4.46
C ASP A 28 -16.29 -9.87 -3.48
N GLY A 29 -16.07 -9.55 -2.21
CA GLY A 29 -15.75 -10.49 -1.16
C GLY A 29 -14.29 -10.96 -1.17
N LYS A 30 -13.42 -10.34 -1.97
CA LYS A 30 -11.99 -10.67 -2.04
C LYS A 30 -11.20 -9.82 -1.07
N SER A 31 -10.18 -10.43 -0.48
CA SER A 31 -9.27 -9.72 0.42
C SER A 31 -8.33 -8.79 -0.34
N VAL A 32 -8.11 -7.60 0.22
CA VAL A 32 -7.08 -6.65 -0.18
C VAL A 32 -6.17 -6.40 1.02
N LEU A 33 -4.89 -6.71 0.83
CA LEU A 33 -3.82 -6.42 1.79
C LEU A 33 -3.15 -5.10 1.43
N PHE A 34 -3.01 -4.24 2.43
CA PHE A 34 -2.24 -3.01 2.38
C PHE A 34 -0.97 -3.15 3.22
N SER A 35 0.17 -2.77 2.67
CA SER A 35 1.47 -2.82 3.35
C SER A 35 2.16 -1.46 3.30
N LEU A 36 2.44 -0.88 4.47
CA LEU A 36 3.16 0.39 4.58
C LEU A 36 4.64 0.14 4.89
N TYR A 37 5.49 0.72 4.06
CA TYR A 37 6.94 0.65 4.20
C TYR A 37 7.54 1.98 4.63
N LEU A 38 8.62 1.90 5.39
CA LEU A 38 9.49 2.99 5.75
C LEU A 38 10.79 2.91 4.96
N ASP A 39 11.41 4.06 4.75
CA ASP A 39 12.76 4.14 4.20
C ASP A 39 13.81 3.83 5.28
N LYS A 40 15.09 3.83 4.89
CA LYS A 40 16.21 3.65 5.84
C LYS A 40 16.32 4.73 6.92
N ALA A 41 15.67 5.88 6.74
CA ALA A 41 15.62 6.95 7.74
C ALA A 41 14.40 6.83 8.67
N GLY A 42 13.53 5.84 8.45
CA GLY A 42 12.30 5.62 9.23
C GLY A 42 11.11 6.48 8.79
N ALA A 43 11.19 7.15 7.64
CA ALA A 43 10.09 7.97 7.11
C ALA A 43 9.22 7.15 6.15
N PRO A 44 7.90 7.45 6.02
CA PRO A 44 7.00 6.78 5.07
C PRO A 44 7.56 6.78 3.65
N TYR A 45 7.62 5.60 3.05
CA TYR A 45 8.30 5.37 1.77
C TYR A 45 7.33 4.93 0.69
N GLU A 46 6.58 3.86 0.93
CA GLU A 46 5.71 3.27 -0.09
C GLU A 46 4.50 2.59 0.58
N LEU A 47 3.34 2.66 -0.06
CA LEU A 47 2.13 1.94 0.33
C LEU A 47 1.67 1.03 -0.81
N ASP A 48 1.76 -0.27 -0.59
CA ASP A 48 1.30 -1.28 -1.54
C ASP A 48 -0.14 -1.69 -1.25
N ALA A 49 -0.88 -2.00 -2.31
CA ALA A 49 -2.20 -2.63 -2.26
C ALA A 49 -2.23 -3.88 -3.16
N PHE A 50 -2.50 -5.03 -2.54
CA PHE A 50 -2.53 -6.34 -3.17
C PHE A 50 -3.89 -7.02 -2.97
N LYS A 51 -4.60 -7.28 -4.07
CA LYS A 51 -5.85 -8.05 -4.06
C LYS A 51 -5.54 -9.54 -4.24
N SER A 52 -6.14 -10.40 -3.42
CA SER A 52 -5.76 -11.80 -3.30
C SER A 52 -5.92 -12.65 -4.56
N ASP A 53 -6.78 -12.21 -5.48
CA ASP A 53 -7.04 -12.88 -6.76
C ASP A 53 -6.54 -12.11 -7.99
N PHE A 54 -5.74 -11.07 -7.78
CA PHE A 54 -5.15 -10.22 -8.83
C PHE A 54 -6.15 -9.46 -9.71
N SER A 55 -7.44 -9.49 -9.40
CA SER A 55 -8.43 -8.65 -10.08
C SER A 55 -8.27 -7.16 -9.72
N GLU A 56 -8.98 -6.30 -10.43
CA GLU A 56 -9.07 -4.87 -10.09
C GLU A 56 -9.88 -4.69 -8.80
N THR A 57 -9.52 -3.68 -8.00
CA THR A 57 -10.30 -3.30 -6.81
C THR A 57 -11.57 -2.57 -7.23
N ILE A 58 -12.71 -2.90 -6.62
CA ILE A 58 -14.02 -2.33 -7.00
C ILE A 58 -14.28 -1.02 -6.24
N LEU A 59 -13.93 -0.97 -4.95
CA LEU A 59 -14.13 0.22 -4.13
C LEU A 59 -12.88 0.58 -3.34
N LEU A 60 -12.28 1.73 -3.64
CA LEU A 60 -11.50 2.48 -2.66
C LEU A 60 -12.51 3.36 -1.92
N GLN A 61 -12.77 3.09 -0.64
CA GLN A 61 -13.65 3.96 0.16
C GLN A 61 -13.07 5.38 0.15
N ASN A 62 -13.70 6.25 -0.63
CA ASN A 62 -13.37 7.67 -0.68
C ASN A 62 -14.00 8.32 0.56
N ASN A 63 -13.39 8.13 1.72
CA ASN A 63 -13.79 8.80 2.95
C ASN A 63 -13.45 10.29 2.80
N SER A 64 -14.41 11.04 2.25
CA SER A 64 -14.40 12.50 2.13
C SER A 64 -14.76 13.15 3.46
#